data_AF-W9CNH7-F1
#
_entry.id   AF-W9CNH7-F1
#
_cell.length_a   1.000
_cell.length_b   1.000
_cell.length_c   1.000
_cell.angle_alpha   90.00
_cell.angle_beta   90.00
_cell.angle_gamma   90.00
#
_symmetry.space_group_name_H-M   'P 1'
#
loop_
_entity.id
_entity.type
_entity.pdbx_description
1 polymer ?
#
loop_
_entity_poly.entity_id
_entity_poly.type
_entity_poly.pdbx_seq_one_letter_code
_entity_poly.pdbx_strand_id
1 'polypeptide(L)'
;MTTASTPATPGPSTPTVTRAPSIDHTKVDDIRNIERPASTPFPRQQSLDGEIVERHVEPDILEWVEPAPIQRQALDSGSLLCDLPVEIHDCILDHLFGFRAAASARVISGRSKVLRGWGTALRHSRRREVSELALVSPQWRYLIQERLYRHLKIKGTRDSIQQSLEWFYTHSPLCAFVKHIEIWFPVFQQKKLPLERNLRIPPTNPDRSTLNRTLAHLGAEPTNSVTYQTPDNNCTLSEIFQFVRNIFPEACILTLEGGERKKPPQVQQFLPNETTLQLPTIDTIRTLVCKGQWNIIRTNEDFQTIAAALPNLNEWHGSYAKPKSKAYLCIAQITPQIPQNITHLNLCLENDYRREAVSPAFFRKVAQQTHFCDELAKSIPTLEHLAYTGRVCRGFFDTAAKLSNQRTTKLKSIELIVKNCCRPVQQWNDGSGISDMSFISAFEALVLSSVRALDKLAALEYLRIRFIDLGEFEHTSCRLGDVNGAIESHIPPLNPYFELKNNRCTGIWSSIIVDALAKSRPSASFVEKAETLGELEVNKDGQFMTPATFSKFRPLSIKVSNYLPLSGGITIT
;
A
#
# COMPACT_ATOMS: atom_id res chain seq x y z
N MET A 1 16.74 18.63 -14.99
CA MET A 1 17.79 18.39 -13.98
C MET A 1 17.16 18.46 -12.59
N THR A 2 17.19 17.35 -11.86
CA THR A 2 16.41 17.12 -10.63
C THR A 2 17.24 17.35 -9.38
N THR A 3 16.86 18.30 -8.54
CA THR A 3 17.31 18.38 -7.14
C THR A 3 16.44 17.45 -6.29
N ALA A 4 16.85 16.19 -6.21
CA ALA A 4 16.28 15.23 -5.28
C ALA A 4 16.73 15.59 -3.86
N SER A 5 15.78 15.89 -2.97
CA SER A 5 16.01 15.83 -1.52
C SER A 5 15.72 14.40 -1.07
N THR A 6 16.77 13.71 -0.65
CA THR A 6 16.72 12.41 0.03
C THR A 6 16.03 12.55 1.39
N PRO A 7 15.21 11.57 1.80
CA PRO A 7 14.79 11.44 3.19
C PRO A 7 15.86 10.68 4.01
N ALA A 8 16.18 11.23 5.19
CA ALA A 8 16.81 10.64 6.37
C ALA A 8 17.91 9.57 6.20
N THR A 9 19.16 9.95 6.43
CA THR A 9 20.27 9.04 6.79
C THR A 9 20.27 8.81 8.31
N PRO A 10 20.60 7.60 8.81
CA PRO A 10 20.52 7.25 10.23
C PRO A 10 21.64 7.91 11.05
N GLY A 11 21.39 8.09 12.35
CA GLY A 11 22.32 8.70 13.30
C GLY A 11 23.62 7.88 13.50
N PRO A 12 24.66 8.52 14.06
CA PRO A 12 26.05 8.08 13.97
C PRO A 12 26.43 6.98 14.96
N SER A 13 27.39 6.16 14.53
CA SER A 13 28.12 5.20 15.35
C SER A 13 28.94 5.88 16.45
N THR A 14 29.13 5.11 17.53
CA THR A 14 29.85 5.34 18.80
C THR A 14 31.17 6.14 18.73
N PRO A 15 31.54 6.87 19.82
CA PRO A 15 32.72 7.73 19.85
C PRO A 15 34.02 6.93 20.05
N THR A 16 35.04 7.25 19.26
CA THR A 16 36.42 6.80 19.48
C THR A 16 37.15 7.86 20.30
N VAL A 17 37.60 7.50 21.51
CA VAL A 17 38.48 8.35 22.33
C VAL A 17 39.92 7.90 22.13
N THR A 18 40.71 8.86 21.69
CA THR A 18 42.17 9.02 21.73
C THR A 18 42.93 8.21 22.79
N ARG A 19 43.99 7.47 22.36
CA ARG A 19 45.40 7.61 22.78
C ARG A 19 46.29 6.56 22.08
N ALA A 20 47.32 6.99 21.34
CA ALA A 20 48.44 6.12 20.94
C ALA A 20 49.50 6.08 22.07
N PRO A 21 50.23 4.97 22.22
CA PRO A 21 51.67 5.06 21.95
C PRO A 21 52.33 3.82 21.28
N SER A 22 53.27 4.15 20.38
CA SER A 22 54.56 3.56 20.00
C SER A 22 54.82 2.03 19.85
N ILE A 23 55.22 1.70 18.60
CA ILE A 23 56.42 0.96 18.12
C ILE A 23 56.56 -0.52 18.53
N ASP A 24 56.50 -1.45 17.55
CA ASP A 24 57.71 -2.13 17.05
C ASP A 24 57.50 -2.90 15.72
N HIS A 25 58.56 -2.93 14.92
CA HIS A 25 58.64 -3.52 13.59
C HIS A 25 58.71 -5.06 13.62
N THR A 26 57.97 -5.75 12.73
CA THR A 26 58.54 -6.88 11.98
C THR A 26 57.73 -7.19 10.72
N LYS A 27 58.43 -7.30 9.58
CA LYS A 27 57.96 -7.84 8.29
C LYS A 27 57.59 -9.32 8.44
N VAL A 28 56.68 -9.82 7.58
CA VAL A 28 56.88 -10.99 6.67
C VAL A 28 55.60 -11.22 5.87
N ASP A 29 55.80 -11.55 4.59
CA ASP A 29 54.86 -11.89 3.53
C ASP A 29 53.83 -12.98 3.90
N ASP A 30 52.60 -12.88 3.38
CA ASP A 30 52.09 -13.81 2.35
C ASP A 30 50.60 -13.57 2.03
N ILE A 31 50.34 -13.42 0.74
CA ILE A 31 49.00 -13.42 0.15
C ILE A 31 48.61 -14.88 -0.06
N ARG A 32 47.59 -15.38 0.66
CA ARG A 32 46.72 -16.47 0.21
C ARG A 32 45.48 -16.66 1.09
N ASN A 33 44.35 -16.81 0.41
CA ASN A 33 43.09 -17.44 0.82
C ASN A 33 42.44 -17.00 2.15
N ILE A 34 41.43 -16.14 2.02
CA ILE A 34 40.26 -16.19 2.91
C ILE A 34 39.02 -16.31 2.03
N GLU A 35 38.46 -17.52 2.03
CA GLU A 35 37.13 -17.82 1.51
C GLU A 35 36.08 -16.93 2.18
N ARG A 36 35.13 -16.46 1.36
CA ARG A 36 34.00 -15.65 1.82
C ARG A 36 33.00 -16.55 2.55
N PRO A 37 32.54 -16.20 3.78
CA PRO A 37 31.55 -16.98 4.50
C PRO A 37 30.23 -17.10 3.73
N ALA A 38 29.75 -18.35 3.60
CA ALA A 38 28.44 -18.68 3.06
C ALA A 38 27.34 -18.32 4.09
N SER A 39 26.80 -17.10 4.02
CA SER A 39 25.61 -16.73 4.81
C SER A 39 24.93 -15.45 4.32
N THR A 40 24.32 -15.51 3.13
CA THR A 40 23.19 -14.65 2.78
C THR A 40 22.10 -15.49 2.11
N PRO A 41 20.96 -15.74 2.78
CA PRO A 41 19.82 -16.40 2.15
C PRO A 41 19.06 -15.34 1.36
N PHE A 42 19.35 -15.22 0.06
CA PHE A 42 18.40 -14.56 -0.84
C PHE A 42 17.17 -15.47 -0.98
N PRO A 43 15.94 -14.96 -0.86
CA PRO A 43 14.76 -15.75 -1.15
C PRO A 43 14.78 -16.15 -2.63
N ARG A 44 14.92 -17.45 -2.92
CA ARG A 44 14.60 -17.98 -4.25
C ARG A 44 13.13 -17.70 -4.52
N GLN A 45 12.85 -16.94 -5.57
CA GLN A 45 11.50 -16.73 -6.08
C GLN A 45 10.98 -18.11 -6.51
N GLN A 46 9.89 -18.59 -5.89
CA GLN A 46 9.18 -19.79 -6.34
C GLN A 46 8.74 -19.57 -7.79
N SER A 47 9.37 -20.28 -8.71
CA SER A 47 8.90 -20.48 -10.07
C SER A 47 7.49 -21.08 -10.01
N LEU A 48 6.56 -20.48 -10.73
CA LEU A 48 5.28 -21.10 -11.02
C LEU A 48 5.55 -22.33 -11.89
N ASP A 49 5.15 -23.50 -11.39
CA ASP A 49 5.17 -24.75 -12.15
C ASP A 49 4.39 -24.60 -13.46
N GLY A 50 5.14 -24.70 -14.55
CA GLY A 50 4.69 -24.89 -15.91
C GLY A 50 5.87 -25.49 -16.66
N GLU A 51 5.84 -26.80 -16.89
CA GLU A 51 6.91 -27.59 -17.50
C GLU A 51 7.36 -26.97 -18.84
N ILE A 52 8.58 -26.44 -18.87
CA ILE A 52 9.37 -26.33 -20.09
C ILE A 52 10.33 -27.52 -20.05
N VAL A 53 10.11 -28.48 -20.94
CA VAL A 53 10.98 -29.64 -21.12
C VAL A 53 12.31 -29.14 -21.68
N GLU A 54 13.29 -28.92 -20.80
CA GLU A 54 14.70 -28.76 -21.18
C GLU A 54 15.22 -30.11 -21.66
N ARG A 55 15.44 -30.24 -22.98
CA ARG A 55 16.26 -31.34 -23.51
C ARG A 55 17.71 -31.07 -23.13
N HIS A 56 18.19 -31.81 -22.14
CA HIS A 56 19.62 -32.00 -21.90
C HIS A 56 20.28 -32.55 -23.17
N VAL A 57 21.24 -31.79 -23.73
CA VAL A 57 22.25 -32.31 -24.64
C VAL A 57 23.57 -32.23 -23.88
N GLU A 58 24.20 -33.37 -23.66
CA GLU A 58 25.52 -33.49 -23.02
C GLU A 58 26.59 -32.75 -23.83
N PRO A 59 27.63 -32.21 -23.17
CA PRO A 59 28.71 -31.52 -23.86
C PRO A 59 29.73 -32.55 -24.35
N ASP A 60 29.68 -32.89 -25.63
CA ASP A 60 30.76 -33.64 -26.27
C ASP A 60 31.90 -32.69 -26.63
N ILE A 61 33.10 -33.06 -26.22
CA ILE A 61 34.33 -32.28 -26.31
C ILE A 61 34.74 -32.18 -27.80
N LEU A 62 34.66 -30.99 -28.39
CA LEU A 62 35.15 -30.71 -29.74
C LEU A 62 36.31 -29.71 -29.67
N GLU A 63 37.47 -30.18 -30.11
CA GLU A 63 38.73 -29.46 -30.24
C GLU A 63 38.55 -28.10 -30.95
N TRP A 64 39.21 -27.08 -30.39
CA TRP A 64 39.34 -25.78 -30.99
C TRP A 64 40.17 -25.87 -32.27
N VAL A 65 39.51 -25.72 -33.42
CA VAL A 65 40.16 -25.40 -34.70
C VAL A 65 39.96 -23.91 -34.95
N GLU A 66 41.07 -23.16 -35.03
CA GLU A 66 41.06 -21.74 -35.38
C GLU A 66 40.42 -21.51 -36.76
N PRO A 67 39.40 -20.63 -36.88
CA PRO A 67 38.88 -20.27 -38.18
C PRO A 67 39.79 -19.23 -38.86
N ALA A 68 40.14 -19.51 -40.11
CA ALA A 68 40.82 -18.60 -41.02
C ALA A 68 40.08 -17.25 -41.16
N PRO A 69 40.78 -16.14 -41.52
CA PRO A 69 40.20 -14.81 -41.51
C PRO A 69 39.12 -14.67 -42.59
N ILE A 70 37.86 -14.63 -42.17
CA ILE A 70 36.73 -14.34 -43.06
C ILE A 70 36.80 -12.87 -43.46
N GLN A 71 36.91 -12.67 -44.77
CA GLN A 71 36.74 -11.40 -45.47
C GLN A 71 35.53 -10.61 -44.92
N ARG A 72 35.78 -9.39 -44.46
CA ARG A 72 34.73 -8.43 -44.10
C ARG A 72 33.96 -8.02 -45.35
N GLN A 73 32.94 -8.78 -45.70
CA GLN A 73 31.80 -8.22 -46.43
C GLN A 73 30.96 -7.47 -45.41
N ALA A 74 30.82 -6.16 -45.62
CA ALA A 74 29.86 -5.35 -44.90
C ALA A 74 28.46 -5.84 -45.31
N LEU A 75 27.92 -6.81 -44.56
CA LEU A 75 26.49 -6.99 -44.51
C LEU A 75 25.92 -5.77 -43.80
N ASP A 76 24.93 -5.15 -44.44
CA ASP A 76 23.92 -4.30 -43.80
C ASP A 76 23.25 -5.13 -42.69
N SER A 77 23.92 -5.27 -41.55
CA SER A 77 23.37 -5.94 -40.39
C SER A 77 22.46 -4.96 -39.68
N GLY A 78 21.23 -4.85 -40.17
CA GLY A 78 20.10 -4.47 -39.33
C GLY A 78 20.22 -5.28 -38.04
N SER A 79 20.24 -4.58 -36.90
CA SER A 79 20.39 -5.21 -35.60
C SER A 79 19.28 -6.26 -35.44
N LEU A 80 19.66 -7.55 -35.35
CA LEU A 80 18.74 -8.68 -35.11
C LEU A 80 17.80 -8.45 -33.91
N LEU A 81 18.21 -7.57 -32.99
CA LEU A 81 17.40 -7.15 -31.85
C LEU A 81 16.16 -6.35 -32.30
N CYS A 82 16.26 -5.48 -33.31
CA CYS A 82 15.16 -4.62 -33.77
C CYS A 82 14.10 -5.38 -34.58
N ASP A 83 14.42 -6.59 -35.05
CA ASP A 83 13.51 -7.44 -35.82
C ASP A 83 12.72 -8.40 -34.92
N LEU A 84 12.93 -8.34 -33.60
CA LEU A 84 12.19 -9.19 -32.66
C LEU A 84 10.72 -8.71 -32.51
N PRO A 85 9.77 -9.64 -32.30
CA PRO A 85 8.41 -9.27 -31.96
C PRO A 85 8.33 -8.42 -30.69
N VAL A 86 7.34 -7.53 -30.61
CA VAL A 86 7.13 -6.62 -29.48
C VAL A 86 6.95 -7.37 -28.15
N GLU A 87 6.41 -8.57 -28.21
CA GLU A 87 6.21 -9.46 -27.07
C GLU A 87 7.55 -9.88 -26.44
N ILE A 88 8.56 -10.16 -27.26
CA ILE A 88 9.90 -10.52 -26.78
C ILE A 88 10.58 -9.31 -26.15
N HIS A 89 10.41 -8.13 -26.76
CA HIS A 89 10.86 -6.88 -26.15
C HIS A 89 10.22 -6.63 -24.79
N ASP A 90 8.90 -6.82 -24.67
CA ASP A 90 8.21 -6.68 -23.39
C ASP A 90 8.67 -7.72 -22.36
N CYS A 91 8.95 -8.96 -22.76
CA CYS A 91 9.53 -9.98 -21.86
C CYS A 91 10.91 -9.58 -21.34
N ILE A 92 11.78 -9.06 -22.21
CA ILE A 92 13.11 -8.55 -21.81
C ILE A 92 12.93 -7.40 -20.81
N LEU A 93 12.06 -6.45 -21.12
CA LEU A 93 11.83 -5.31 -20.25
C LEU A 93 11.16 -5.72 -18.92
N ASP A 94 10.29 -6.73 -18.90
CA ASP A 94 9.69 -7.26 -17.68
C ASP A 94 10.71 -8.02 -16.82
N HIS A 95 11.68 -8.69 -17.44
CA HIS A 95 12.82 -9.25 -16.72
C HIS A 95 13.69 -8.16 -16.08
N LEU A 96 13.93 -7.05 -16.79
CA LEU A 96 14.78 -5.95 -16.32
C LEU A 96 14.08 -5.06 -15.27
N PHE A 97 12.78 -4.80 -15.43
CA PHE A 97 12.04 -3.80 -14.65
C PHE A 97 10.94 -4.40 -13.75
N GLY A 98 10.69 -5.69 -13.85
CA GLY A 98 9.56 -6.37 -13.24
C GLY A 98 8.30 -6.29 -14.10
N PHE A 99 7.37 -7.21 -13.84
CA PHE A 99 6.12 -7.35 -14.59
C PHE A 99 5.23 -6.11 -14.54
N ARG A 100 4.70 -5.72 -15.70
CA ARG A 100 3.74 -4.63 -15.87
C ARG A 100 2.32 -5.10 -15.52
N ALA A 101 1.71 -4.52 -14.48
CA ALA A 101 0.27 -4.66 -14.30
C ALA A 101 -0.47 -3.74 -15.29
N ALA A 102 -1.41 -4.29 -16.08
CA ALA A 102 -2.21 -3.47 -16.97
C ALA A 102 -3.01 -2.42 -16.17
N ALA A 103 -3.13 -1.20 -16.70
CA ALA A 103 -3.94 -0.14 -16.06
C ALA A 103 -5.44 -0.49 -16.06
N SER A 104 -5.84 -1.36 -17.01
CA SER A 104 -7.16 -1.96 -17.12
C SER A 104 -7.28 -3.32 -16.41
N ALA A 105 -6.21 -3.83 -15.77
CA ALA A 105 -6.27 -5.10 -15.05
C ALA A 105 -7.23 -4.96 -13.88
N ARG A 106 -8.49 -5.34 -14.12
CA ARG A 106 -9.52 -5.46 -13.11
C ARG A 106 -9.03 -6.39 -12.02
N VAL A 107 -9.49 -6.11 -10.81
CA VAL A 107 -9.21 -6.90 -9.61
C VAL A 107 -9.46 -8.38 -9.92
N ILE A 108 -8.40 -9.18 -10.05
CA ILE A 108 -8.52 -10.64 -10.02
C ILE A 108 -8.95 -10.99 -8.59
N SER A 109 -10.07 -11.69 -8.45
CA SER A 109 -10.67 -12.11 -7.18
C SER A 109 -9.60 -12.59 -6.18
N GLY A 110 -9.47 -11.84 -5.08
CA GLY A 110 -8.59 -12.17 -3.96
C GLY A 110 -7.19 -11.56 -3.95
N ARG A 111 -6.89 -10.62 -4.85
CA ARG A 111 -5.67 -9.80 -4.76
C ARG A 111 -5.99 -8.32 -5.02
N SER A 112 -6.30 -7.56 -3.97
CA SER A 112 -6.13 -6.09 -3.97
C SER A 112 -4.64 -5.75 -4.03
N LYS A 113 -4.00 -6.10 -5.15
CA LYS A 113 -2.60 -5.83 -5.47
C LYS A 113 -2.46 -4.77 -6.56
N VAL A 114 -3.55 -4.23 -7.11
CA VAL A 114 -3.50 -3.23 -8.20
C VAL A 114 -2.63 -2.04 -7.80
N LEU A 115 -2.81 -1.50 -6.58
CA LEU A 115 -1.96 -0.41 -6.08
C LEU A 115 -0.57 -0.84 -5.60
N ARG A 116 -0.40 -2.06 -5.05
CA ARG A 116 0.95 -2.57 -4.70
C ARG A 116 1.79 -2.79 -5.95
N GLY A 117 1.18 -3.33 -7.02
CA GLY A 117 1.80 -3.60 -8.30
C GLY A 117 2.33 -2.33 -8.97
N TRP A 118 1.59 -1.22 -8.90
CA TRP A 118 2.07 0.05 -9.48
C TRP A 118 3.14 0.72 -8.63
N GLY A 119 2.99 0.66 -7.29
CA GLY A 119 4.03 1.12 -6.37
C GLY A 119 5.32 0.28 -6.39
N THR A 120 5.30 -0.95 -6.90
CA THR A 120 6.50 -1.80 -7.09
C THR A 120 7.03 -1.79 -8.52
N ALA A 121 6.17 -1.62 -9.54
CA ALA A 121 6.59 -1.43 -10.94
C ALA A 121 7.44 -0.16 -11.15
N LEU A 122 7.47 0.72 -10.15
CA LEU A 122 8.16 2.01 -10.18
C LEU A 122 9.34 2.10 -9.22
N ARG A 123 9.72 1.02 -8.52
CA ARG A 123 10.83 1.11 -7.54
C ARG A 123 12.22 1.12 -8.15
N HIS A 124 12.38 1.02 -9.48
CA HIS A 124 13.72 0.98 -10.10
C HIS A 124 13.96 1.79 -11.39
N SER A 125 13.14 2.80 -11.74
CA SER A 125 13.41 3.60 -12.96
C SER A 125 14.32 4.83 -12.78
N ARG A 126 14.95 5.03 -11.62
CA ARG A 126 15.92 6.14 -11.39
C ARG A 126 17.39 5.77 -11.64
N ARG A 127 17.64 4.69 -12.36
CA ARG A 127 18.97 4.42 -12.91
C ARG A 127 19.03 5.03 -14.30
N ARG A 128 19.92 6.01 -14.52
CA ARG A 128 20.14 6.69 -15.81
C ARG A 128 20.34 5.69 -16.94
N GLU A 129 20.93 4.56 -16.61
CA GLU A 129 21.15 3.38 -17.44
C GLU A 129 19.85 2.86 -18.09
N VAL A 130 18.70 3.03 -17.42
CA VAL A 130 17.38 2.59 -17.91
C VAL A 130 16.84 3.52 -19.00
N SER A 131 17.04 4.83 -18.84
CA SER A 131 16.66 5.80 -19.88
C SER A 131 17.56 5.71 -21.12
N GLU A 132 18.80 5.24 -20.97
CA GLU A 132 19.73 5.04 -22.08
C GLU A 132 19.27 3.89 -23.00
N LEU A 133 18.49 2.93 -22.49
CA LEU A 133 17.87 1.88 -23.32
C LEU A 133 16.87 2.44 -24.34
N ALA A 134 16.32 3.64 -24.12
CA ALA A 134 15.49 4.33 -25.11
C ALA A 134 16.29 4.81 -26.34
N LEU A 135 17.62 4.74 -26.30
CA LEU A 135 18.50 5.10 -27.41
C LEU A 135 18.83 3.92 -28.32
N VAL A 136 18.50 2.68 -27.91
CA VAL A 136 18.83 1.45 -28.67
C VAL A 136 18.12 1.41 -30.02
N SER A 137 16.81 1.67 -30.04
CA SER A 137 16.03 1.72 -31.28
C SER A 137 14.76 2.55 -31.10
N PRO A 138 14.07 2.97 -32.17
CA PRO A 138 12.78 3.66 -32.08
C PRO A 138 11.70 2.84 -31.33
N GLN A 139 11.70 1.53 -31.50
CA GLN A 139 10.77 0.63 -30.81
C GLN A 139 11.06 0.58 -29.31
N TRP A 140 12.33 0.43 -28.91
CA TRP A 140 12.73 0.50 -27.52
C TRP A 140 12.45 1.87 -26.91
N ARG A 141 12.64 2.96 -27.68
CA ARG A 141 12.28 4.31 -27.24
C ARG A 141 10.82 4.38 -26.84
N TYR A 142 9.92 3.89 -27.69
CA TYR A 142 8.48 3.87 -27.42
C TYR A 142 8.16 3.05 -26.16
N LEU A 143 8.63 1.80 -26.07
CA LEU A 143 8.35 0.92 -24.93
C LEU A 143 8.90 1.44 -23.61
N ILE A 144 10.12 2.00 -23.62
CA ILE A 144 10.76 2.58 -22.45
C ILE A 144 10.02 3.86 -22.03
N GLN A 145 9.69 4.76 -22.97
CA GLN A 145 8.93 5.97 -22.66
C GLN A 145 7.53 5.65 -22.13
N GLU A 146 6.85 4.65 -22.70
CA GLU A 146 5.56 4.17 -22.20
C GLU A 146 5.66 3.73 -20.73
N ARG A 147 6.74 3.03 -20.35
CA ARG A 147 6.97 2.60 -18.96
C ARG A 147 7.35 3.76 -18.04
N LEU A 148 8.25 4.63 -18.48
CA LEU A 148 8.76 5.76 -17.68
C LEU A 148 7.68 6.81 -17.40
N TYR A 149 6.86 7.15 -18.39
CA TYR A 149 5.83 8.19 -18.29
C TYR A 149 4.47 7.66 -17.85
N ARG A 150 4.31 6.33 -17.70
CA ARG A 150 3.03 5.71 -17.31
C ARG A 150 2.43 6.31 -16.05
N HIS A 151 3.26 6.53 -15.04
CA HIS A 151 2.90 7.14 -13.77
C HIS A 151 3.78 8.34 -13.48
N LEU A 152 3.14 9.50 -13.30
CA LEU A 152 3.82 10.73 -12.93
C LEU A 152 3.40 11.15 -11.53
N LYS A 153 4.37 11.48 -10.68
CA LYS A 153 4.14 12.15 -9.40
C LYS A 153 4.61 13.60 -9.49
N ILE A 154 3.68 14.55 -9.40
CA ILE A 154 3.92 15.99 -9.49
C ILE A 154 3.56 16.63 -8.14
N LYS A 155 4.36 17.61 -7.73
CA LYS A 155 4.07 18.42 -6.54
C LYS A 155 2.95 19.42 -6.87
N GLY A 156 1.90 19.46 -6.06
CA GLY A 156 0.71 20.32 -6.23
C GLY A 156 0.93 21.78 -5.83
N THR A 157 2.05 22.37 -6.24
CA THR A 157 2.35 23.80 -6.10
C THR A 157 2.33 24.47 -7.47
N ARG A 158 1.91 25.73 -7.56
CA ARG A 158 1.79 26.46 -8.84
C ARG A 158 3.06 26.39 -9.69
N ASP A 159 4.23 26.61 -9.08
CA ASP A 159 5.53 26.54 -9.76
C ASP A 159 5.79 25.17 -10.41
N SER A 160 5.44 24.09 -9.71
CA SER A 160 5.67 22.72 -10.19
C SER A 160 4.69 22.31 -11.28
N ILE A 161 3.45 22.79 -11.20
CA ILE A 161 2.45 22.60 -12.26
C ILE A 161 2.86 23.39 -13.51
N GLN A 162 3.29 24.63 -13.35
CA GLN A 162 3.78 25.47 -14.45
C GLN A 162 4.99 24.83 -15.16
N GLN A 163 5.99 24.36 -14.40
CA GLN A 163 7.14 23.64 -14.97
C GLN A 163 6.72 22.37 -15.71
N SER A 164 5.74 21.64 -15.17
CA SER A 164 5.22 20.43 -15.82
C SER A 164 4.52 20.78 -17.13
N LEU A 165 3.74 21.87 -17.14
CA LEU A 165 3.06 22.37 -18.34
C LEU A 165 4.08 22.75 -19.43
N GLU A 166 5.12 23.50 -19.10
CA GLU A 166 6.20 23.87 -20.04
C GLU A 166 6.93 22.64 -20.59
N TRP A 167 7.20 21.65 -19.74
CA TRP A 167 7.83 20.40 -20.16
C TRP A 167 6.97 19.61 -21.15
N PHE A 168 5.68 19.42 -20.86
CA PHE A 168 4.79 18.65 -21.73
C PHE A 168 4.38 19.42 -22.98
N TYR A 169 4.40 20.74 -22.95
CA TYR A 169 4.23 21.55 -24.16
C TYR A 169 5.37 21.32 -25.15
N THR A 170 6.61 21.27 -24.65
CA THR A 170 7.81 20.99 -25.47
C THR A 170 7.95 19.51 -25.85
N HIS A 171 7.28 18.61 -25.12
CA HIS A 171 7.33 17.16 -25.33
C HIS A 171 5.94 16.52 -25.46
N SER A 172 5.09 17.13 -26.29
CA SER A 172 3.68 16.71 -26.46
C SER A 172 3.46 15.21 -26.73
N PRO A 173 4.29 14.50 -27.52
CA PRO A 173 4.11 13.06 -27.73
C PRO A 173 4.14 12.22 -26.44
N LEU A 174 4.80 12.71 -25.38
CA LEU A 174 4.90 11.99 -24.11
C LEU A 174 3.60 12.00 -23.30
N CYS A 175 2.70 12.96 -23.57
CA CYS A 175 1.42 13.08 -22.86
C CYS A 175 0.55 11.82 -23.00
N ALA A 176 0.58 11.17 -24.17
CA ALA A 176 -0.20 9.97 -24.46
C ALA A 176 0.20 8.77 -23.60
N PHE A 177 1.46 8.71 -23.14
CA PHE A 177 1.95 7.63 -22.30
C PHE A 177 1.45 7.70 -20.86
N VAL A 178 1.00 8.88 -20.41
CA VAL A 178 0.60 9.11 -19.03
C VAL A 178 -0.78 8.50 -18.77
N LYS A 179 -0.83 7.42 -17.99
CA LYS A 179 -2.08 6.76 -17.60
C LYS A 179 -2.49 7.09 -16.17
N HIS A 180 -1.52 7.37 -15.31
CA HIS A 180 -1.71 7.66 -13.90
C HIS A 180 -0.97 8.94 -13.50
N ILE A 181 -1.71 9.88 -12.91
CA ILE A 181 -1.15 11.13 -12.41
C ILE A 181 -1.39 11.20 -10.90
N GLU A 182 -0.32 11.43 -10.16
CA GLU A 182 -0.34 11.63 -8.71
C GLU A 182 0.09 13.05 -8.37
N ILE A 183 -0.84 13.81 -7.79
CA ILE A 183 -0.61 15.17 -7.32
C ILE A 183 -0.45 15.14 -5.80
N TRP A 184 0.74 15.52 -5.34
CA TRP A 184 1.05 15.59 -3.92
C TRP A 184 1.04 17.03 -3.41
N PHE A 185 0.14 17.33 -2.48
CA PHE A 185 0.00 18.64 -1.86
C PHE A 185 0.89 18.74 -0.61
N PRO A 186 1.97 19.53 -0.66
CA PRO A 186 2.84 19.70 0.49
C PRO A 186 2.12 20.47 1.62
N VAL A 187 2.41 20.09 2.86
CA VAL A 187 1.88 20.75 4.08
C VAL A 187 2.97 21.44 4.91
N PHE A 188 4.22 21.28 4.48
CA PHE A 188 5.39 22.00 4.95
C PHE A 188 6.34 22.25 3.77
N GLN A 189 7.07 23.35 3.83
CA GLN A 189 8.20 23.69 2.97
C GLN A 189 9.28 24.34 3.83
N GLN A 190 10.54 24.23 3.44
CA GLN A 190 11.61 24.97 4.11
C GLN A 190 11.31 26.47 3.97
N LYS A 191 11.38 27.20 5.08
CA LYS A 191 11.25 28.65 5.08
C LYS A 191 12.37 29.20 4.20
N LYS A 192 12.01 29.88 3.11
CA LYS A 192 12.97 30.67 2.35
C LYS A 192 13.43 31.76 3.33
N LEU A 193 14.63 31.62 3.88
CA LEU A 193 15.24 32.70 4.64
C LEU A 193 15.32 33.91 3.69
N PRO A 194 14.85 35.09 4.09
CA PRO A 194 14.97 36.28 3.25
C PRO A 194 16.45 36.46 2.91
N LEU A 195 16.81 36.25 1.65
CA LEU A 195 18.14 36.51 1.13
C LEU A 195 18.28 38.01 0.87
N GLU A 196 18.02 38.84 1.89
CA GLU A 196 17.98 40.30 1.77
C GLU A 196 18.47 40.93 3.08
N ARG A 197 19.78 40.84 3.30
CA ARG A 197 20.64 41.94 3.76
C ARG A 197 22.08 41.45 3.72
N ASN A 198 22.86 42.07 2.84
CA ASN A 198 24.28 41.85 2.58
C ASN A 198 24.55 40.73 1.55
N LEU A 199 24.54 41.09 0.27
CA LEU A 199 25.74 41.11 -0.58
C LEU A 199 25.35 41.35 -2.05
N ARG A 200 25.88 42.44 -2.61
CA ARG A 200 25.85 42.76 -4.05
C ARG A 200 26.77 41.79 -4.80
N ILE A 201 26.32 40.60 -5.18
CA ILE A 201 26.94 39.81 -6.25
C ILE A 201 25.81 39.01 -6.93
N PRO A 202 25.66 39.05 -8.27
CA PRO A 202 24.66 38.24 -8.95
C PRO A 202 25.13 36.77 -9.01
N PRO A 203 24.33 35.76 -8.58
CA PRO A 203 24.73 34.38 -8.76
C PRO A 203 24.02 33.78 -9.98
N THR A 204 24.80 33.53 -11.02
CA THR A 204 24.55 32.39 -11.91
C THR A 204 24.80 31.11 -11.09
N ASN A 205 23.75 30.28 -10.94
CA ASN A 205 23.72 28.97 -10.27
C ASN A 205 24.05 28.92 -8.76
N PRO A 206 23.10 28.52 -7.89
CA PRO A 206 23.40 28.29 -6.48
C PRO A 206 23.70 26.81 -6.24
N ASP A 207 24.97 26.40 -6.39
CA ASP A 207 25.42 25.13 -5.81
C ASP A 207 25.67 25.34 -4.30
N ARG A 208 24.74 24.83 -3.48
CA ARG A 208 24.68 25.01 -2.02
C ARG A 208 25.88 24.42 -1.25
N SER A 209 26.74 23.67 -1.94
CA SER A 209 27.91 22.99 -1.40
C SER A 209 29.11 23.93 -1.17
N THR A 210 29.25 24.98 -1.97
CA THR A 210 30.35 25.96 -1.84
C THR A 210 30.11 26.92 -0.68
N LEU A 211 28.88 27.40 -0.49
CA LEU A 211 28.55 28.37 0.56
C LEU A 211 28.68 27.78 1.98
N ASN A 212 28.35 26.49 2.15
CA ASN A 212 28.57 25.77 3.41
C ASN A 212 30.07 25.53 3.68
N ARG A 213 30.89 25.35 2.65
CA ARG A 213 32.33 25.13 2.80
C ARG A 213 33.07 26.42 3.19
N THR A 214 32.62 27.57 2.70
CA THR A 214 33.21 28.88 3.04
C THR A 214 32.93 29.28 4.50
N LEU A 215 31.76 28.93 5.06
CA LEU A 215 31.43 29.22 6.46
C LEU A 215 32.15 28.32 7.46
N ALA A 216 32.44 27.06 7.10
CA ALA A 216 33.22 26.15 7.93
C ALA A 216 34.67 26.62 8.12
N HIS A 217 35.24 27.35 7.15
CA HIS A 217 36.59 27.92 7.26
C HIS A 217 36.70 29.09 8.25
N LEU A 218 35.58 29.70 8.66
CA LEU A 218 35.54 30.85 9.59
C LEU A 218 35.28 30.45 11.05
N GLY A 219 35.26 29.15 11.38
CA GLY A 219 35.09 28.68 12.76
C GLY A 219 33.72 28.96 13.38
N ALA A 220 32.73 29.39 12.58
CA ALA A 220 31.36 29.57 13.04
C ALA A 220 30.61 28.24 12.96
N GLU A 221 30.17 27.69 14.10
CA GLU A 221 29.25 26.56 14.11
C GLU A 221 27.97 26.95 13.35
N PRO A 222 27.56 26.22 12.31
CA PRO A 222 26.36 26.54 11.58
C PRO A 222 25.13 26.13 12.39
N THR A 223 24.64 27.02 13.27
CA THR A 223 23.30 26.93 13.87
C THR A 223 22.22 27.29 12.84
N ASN A 224 22.29 26.76 11.61
CA ASN A 224 21.23 26.93 10.62
C ASN A 224 20.13 25.92 10.91
N SER A 225 19.34 26.20 11.95
CA SER A 225 18.10 25.46 12.20
C SER A 225 17.18 25.62 10.99
N VAL A 226 17.03 24.55 10.20
CA VAL A 226 16.13 24.53 9.05
C VAL A 226 14.71 24.73 9.56
N THR A 227 14.19 25.95 9.40
CA THR A 227 12.82 26.28 9.80
C THR A 227 11.86 25.90 8.68
N TYR A 228 10.70 25.33 9.03
CA TYR A 228 9.66 24.92 8.08
C TYR A 228 8.41 25.80 8.22
N GLN A 229 7.74 26.09 7.10
CA GLN A 229 6.49 26.85 7.04
C GLN A 229 5.45 26.12 6.16
N THR A 230 4.18 26.50 6.26
CA THR A 230 3.15 26.00 5.35
C THR A 230 3.38 26.58 3.93
N PRO A 231 3.22 25.79 2.86
CA PRO A 231 3.24 26.32 1.51
C PRO A 231 2.13 27.35 1.27
N ASP A 232 2.51 28.49 0.71
CA ASP A 232 1.66 29.61 0.32
C ASP A 232 1.25 29.55 -1.16
N ASN A 233 1.90 28.68 -1.94
CA ASN A 233 1.72 28.54 -3.38
C ASN A 233 1.10 27.18 -3.79
N ASN A 234 0.39 26.50 -2.89
CA ASN A 234 -0.35 25.29 -3.25
C ASN A 234 -1.43 25.60 -4.30
N CYS A 235 -1.59 24.68 -5.25
CA CYS A 235 -2.69 24.74 -6.21
C CYS A 235 -4.03 24.41 -5.54
N THR A 236 -5.11 24.98 -6.08
CA THR A 236 -6.47 24.54 -5.80
C THR A 236 -6.79 23.26 -6.57
N LEU A 237 -7.86 22.55 -6.21
CA LEU A 237 -8.33 21.41 -7.01
C LEU A 237 -8.76 21.86 -8.42
N SER A 238 -9.40 23.03 -8.56
CA SER A 238 -9.78 23.62 -9.85
C SER A 238 -8.57 23.75 -10.79
N GLU A 239 -7.47 24.34 -10.31
CA GLU A 239 -6.21 24.48 -11.07
C GLU A 239 -5.64 23.11 -11.49
N ILE A 240 -5.69 22.12 -10.59
CA ILE A 240 -5.21 20.75 -10.88
C ILE A 240 -6.07 20.03 -11.91
N PHE A 241 -7.39 20.11 -11.78
CA PHE A 241 -8.31 19.45 -12.71
C PHE A 241 -8.19 20.07 -14.10
N GLN A 242 -8.04 21.40 -14.18
CA GLN A 242 -7.77 22.09 -15.44
C GLN A 242 -6.45 21.64 -16.08
N PHE A 243 -5.39 21.52 -15.29
CA PHE A 243 -4.09 21.03 -15.77
C PHE A 243 -4.19 19.60 -16.31
N VAL A 244 -4.79 18.68 -15.56
CA VAL A 244 -4.91 17.27 -15.98
C VAL A 244 -5.75 17.15 -17.26
N ARG A 245 -6.88 17.86 -17.31
CA ARG A 245 -7.77 17.88 -18.48
C ARG A 245 -7.04 18.31 -19.76
N ASN A 246 -6.21 19.34 -19.67
CA ASN A 246 -5.58 19.95 -20.85
C ASN A 246 -4.32 19.21 -21.31
N ILE A 247 -3.60 18.56 -20.40
CA ILE A 247 -2.27 18.01 -20.68
C ILE A 247 -2.28 16.49 -20.84
N PHE A 248 -3.14 15.76 -20.15
CA PHE A 248 -3.08 14.29 -20.10
C PHE A 248 -4.37 13.64 -20.65
N PRO A 249 -4.51 13.56 -21.99
CA PRO A 249 -5.74 13.09 -22.63
C PRO A 249 -6.02 11.60 -22.40
N GLU A 250 -5.00 10.81 -22.04
CA GLU A 250 -5.15 9.36 -21.82
C GLU A 250 -5.03 8.96 -20.34
N ALA A 251 -4.99 9.94 -19.44
CA ALA A 251 -5.04 9.71 -18.00
C ALA A 251 -6.32 8.98 -17.64
N CYS A 252 -6.22 7.81 -17.02
CA CYS A 252 -7.39 7.11 -16.49
C CYS A 252 -7.43 7.06 -14.96
N ILE A 253 -6.36 7.54 -14.30
CA ILE A 253 -6.18 7.40 -12.86
C ILE A 253 -5.64 8.70 -12.28
N LEU A 254 -6.38 9.24 -11.31
CA LEU A 254 -6.01 10.43 -10.59
C LEU A 254 -5.75 10.08 -9.13
N THR A 255 -4.54 10.37 -8.65
CA THR A 255 -4.22 10.31 -7.22
C THR A 255 -4.05 11.71 -6.66
N LEU A 256 -4.82 12.01 -5.61
CA LEU A 256 -4.68 13.23 -4.82
C LEU A 256 -4.10 12.85 -3.45
N GLU A 257 -2.88 13.30 -3.16
CA GLU A 257 -2.18 12.99 -1.92
C GLU A 257 -2.03 14.24 -1.06
N GLY A 258 -2.73 14.27 0.07
CA GLY A 258 -2.55 15.29 1.10
C GLY A 258 -1.39 14.96 2.03
N GLY A 259 -0.42 15.86 2.17
CA GLY A 259 0.70 15.67 3.09
C GLY A 259 0.28 15.50 4.56
N GLU A 260 0.99 14.66 5.31
CA GLU A 260 0.65 14.40 6.71
C GLU A 260 1.14 15.50 7.66
N ARG A 261 0.25 16.03 8.51
CA ARG A 261 0.59 16.94 9.62
C ARG A 261 -0.44 16.80 10.75
N LYS A 262 -0.15 17.31 11.95
CA LYS A 262 -1.10 17.31 13.09
C LYS A 262 -2.38 18.12 12.79
N LYS A 263 -2.23 19.27 12.12
CA LYS A 263 -3.32 20.17 11.68
C LYS A 263 -3.03 20.68 10.27
N PRO A 264 -3.14 19.81 9.24
CA PRO A 264 -2.88 20.22 7.87
C PRO A 264 -4.03 21.14 7.39
N PRO A 265 -3.73 22.17 6.60
CA PRO A 265 -4.77 22.92 5.89
C PRO A 265 -5.50 21.97 4.93
N GLN A 266 -6.77 22.27 4.66
CA GLN A 266 -7.47 21.59 3.56
C GLN A 266 -6.91 22.14 2.25
N VAL A 267 -6.79 21.29 1.24
CA VAL A 267 -6.58 21.74 -0.13
C VAL A 267 -7.83 22.50 -0.55
N GLN A 268 -7.65 23.75 -0.95
CA GLN A 268 -8.77 24.57 -1.41
C GLN A 268 -9.32 23.99 -2.71
N GLN A 269 -10.63 23.87 -2.81
CA GLN A 269 -11.24 23.41 -4.06
C GLN A 269 -11.14 24.48 -5.15
N PHE A 270 -11.43 25.72 -4.76
CA PHE A 270 -11.59 26.88 -5.62
C PHE A 270 -10.73 28.04 -5.13
N LEU A 271 -10.42 28.97 -6.04
CA LEU A 271 -9.81 30.25 -5.66
C LEU A 271 -10.87 31.12 -4.95
N PRO A 272 -10.49 32.00 -4.01
CA PRO A 272 -11.44 32.80 -3.24
C PRO A 272 -12.41 33.65 -4.07
N ASN A 273 -12.03 34.02 -5.29
CA ASN A 273 -12.80 34.91 -6.18
C ASN A 273 -13.43 34.16 -7.37
N GLU A 274 -13.43 32.82 -7.38
CA GLU A 274 -14.10 32.06 -8.45
C GLU A 274 -15.62 32.18 -8.31
N THR A 275 -16.27 32.68 -9.37
CA THR A 275 -17.73 32.81 -9.45
C THR A 275 -18.43 31.49 -9.74
N THR A 276 -17.71 30.55 -10.36
CA THR A 276 -18.23 29.22 -10.71
C THR A 276 -17.62 28.18 -9.79
N LEU A 277 -18.40 27.67 -8.86
CA LEU A 277 -17.99 26.63 -7.91
C LEU A 277 -18.16 25.23 -8.49
N GLN A 278 -17.55 24.99 -9.66
CA GLN A 278 -17.55 23.68 -10.33
C GLN A 278 -16.14 23.34 -10.80
N LEU A 279 -15.69 22.13 -10.51
CA LEU A 279 -14.39 21.64 -10.98
C LEU A 279 -14.47 21.30 -12.48
N PRO A 280 -13.40 21.55 -13.25
CA PRO A 280 -13.32 21.14 -14.66
C PRO A 280 -13.55 19.64 -14.84
N THR A 281 -14.47 19.26 -15.71
CA THR A 281 -14.78 17.84 -15.97
C THR A 281 -13.65 17.11 -16.68
N ILE A 282 -13.34 15.89 -16.24
CA ILE A 282 -12.35 14.99 -16.85
C ILE A 282 -12.97 13.62 -17.11
N ASP A 283 -13.34 13.36 -18.36
CA ASP A 283 -14.09 12.15 -18.75
C ASP A 283 -13.23 10.88 -18.78
N THR A 284 -11.91 11.02 -18.83
CA THR A 284 -10.98 9.91 -19.05
C THR A 284 -10.67 9.16 -17.74
N ILE A 285 -10.81 9.83 -16.60
CA ILE A 285 -10.53 9.27 -15.28
C ILE A 285 -11.62 8.30 -14.85
N ARG A 286 -11.19 7.08 -14.49
CA ARG A 286 -12.03 5.97 -14.03
C ARG A 286 -11.73 5.58 -12.59
N THR A 287 -10.49 5.81 -12.13
CA THR A 287 -10.06 5.49 -10.78
C THR A 287 -9.57 6.75 -10.05
N LEU A 288 -10.17 7.05 -8.89
CA LEU A 288 -9.74 8.11 -7.99
C LEU A 288 -9.08 7.49 -6.76
N VAL A 289 -7.86 7.95 -6.44
CA VAL A 289 -7.13 7.55 -5.24
C VAL A 289 -6.87 8.77 -4.36
N CYS A 290 -7.43 8.78 -3.16
CA CYS A 290 -7.19 9.80 -2.14
C CYS A 290 -6.28 9.24 -1.05
N LYS A 291 -5.06 9.79 -0.96
CA LYS A 291 -4.09 9.49 0.12
C LYS A 291 -4.06 10.66 1.10
N GLY A 292 -4.03 10.40 2.40
CA GLY A 292 -4.14 11.47 3.39
C GLY A 292 -5.46 12.23 3.25
N GLN A 293 -6.55 11.47 3.02
CA GLN A 293 -7.84 11.97 2.54
C GLN A 293 -8.41 13.15 3.34
N TRP A 294 -8.14 13.23 4.64
CA TRP A 294 -8.60 14.33 5.50
C TRP A 294 -8.17 15.74 5.04
N ASN A 295 -7.16 15.85 4.18
CA ASN A 295 -6.72 17.12 3.60
C ASN A 295 -7.44 17.45 2.29
N ILE A 296 -8.06 16.45 1.66
CA ILE A 296 -8.73 16.57 0.36
C ILE A 296 -10.24 16.64 0.58
N ILE A 297 -10.80 15.67 1.33
CA ILE A 297 -12.23 15.48 1.56
C ILE A 297 -12.49 15.51 3.07
N ARG A 298 -13.29 16.48 3.53
CA ARG A 298 -13.72 16.63 4.93
C ARG A 298 -15.22 16.50 5.11
N THR A 299 -16.00 16.76 4.06
CA THR A 299 -17.47 16.66 4.06
C THR A 299 -17.98 15.86 2.86
N ASN A 300 -19.28 15.56 2.85
CA ASN A 300 -19.91 14.94 1.69
C ASN A 300 -19.87 15.86 0.48
N GLU A 301 -20.08 17.16 0.66
CA GLU A 301 -20.05 18.17 -0.41
C GLU A 301 -18.68 18.21 -1.10
N ASP A 302 -17.58 18.05 -0.34
CA ASP A 302 -16.24 17.93 -0.92
C ASP A 302 -16.14 16.74 -1.88
N PHE A 303 -16.65 15.58 -1.45
CA PHE A 303 -16.63 14.37 -2.28
C PHE A 303 -17.55 14.51 -3.50
N GLN A 304 -18.78 15.01 -3.33
CA GLN A 304 -19.72 15.17 -4.43
C GLN A 304 -19.18 16.14 -5.49
N THR A 305 -18.48 17.21 -5.07
CA THR A 305 -17.86 18.15 -6.02
C THR A 305 -16.78 17.49 -6.86
N ILE A 306 -15.93 16.66 -6.24
CA ILE A 306 -14.90 15.88 -6.94
C ILE A 306 -15.54 14.83 -7.86
N ALA A 307 -16.52 14.08 -7.36
CA ALA A 307 -17.17 13.01 -8.12
C ALA A 307 -17.94 13.56 -9.34
N ALA A 308 -18.60 14.71 -9.21
CA ALA A 308 -19.31 15.37 -10.31
C ALA A 308 -18.38 15.77 -11.47
N ALA A 309 -17.11 16.08 -11.19
CA ALA A 309 -16.11 16.39 -12.21
C ALA A 309 -15.47 15.14 -12.85
N LEU A 310 -15.79 13.93 -12.37
CA LEU A 310 -15.26 12.67 -12.87
C LEU A 310 -16.44 11.76 -13.28
N PRO A 311 -17.13 12.04 -14.40
CA PRO A 311 -18.39 11.37 -14.73
C PRO A 311 -18.24 9.86 -15.01
N ASN A 312 -17.06 9.42 -15.45
CA ASN A 312 -16.76 8.01 -15.73
C ASN A 312 -16.05 7.31 -14.56
N LEU A 313 -16.05 7.91 -13.36
CA LEU A 313 -15.47 7.33 -12.16
C LEU A 313 -16.20 6.04 -11.77
N ASN A 314 -15.48 4.92 -11.79
CA ASN A 314 -16.01 3.61 -11.39
C ASN A 314 -15.38 3.06 -10.12
N GLU A 315 -14.22 3.60 -9.71
CA GLU A 315 -13.42 3.08 -8.63
C GLU A 315 -12.87 4.20 -7.73
N TRP A 316 -13.10 4.07 -6.43
CA TRP A 316 -12.62 5.02 -5.43
C TRP A 316 -11.80 4.34 -4.33
N HIS A 317 -10.59 4.85 -4.11
CA HIS A 317 -9.69 4.43 -3.04
C HIS A 317 -9.48 5.58 -2.07
N GLY A 318 -9.93 5.41 -0.83
CA GLY A 318 -9.78 6.40 0.23
C GLY A 318 -8.91 5.88 1.37
N SER A 319 -7.82 6.58 1.69
CA SER A 319 -6.96 6.21 2.83
C SER A 319 -6.69 7.40 3.76
N TYR A 320 -6.87 7.14 5.05
CA TYR A 320 -6.60 8.08 6.12
C TYR A 320 -5.27 7.72 6.79
N ALA A 321 -4.41 8.72 6.98
CA ALA A 321 -3.10 8.53 7.61
C ALA A 321 -3.23 8.15 9.10
N LYS A 322 -4.21 8.74 9.80
CA LYS A 322 -4.47 8.47 11.22
C LYS A 322 -5.96 8.24 11.48
N PRO A 323 -6.30 7.32 12.40
CA PRO A 323 -7.68 7.08 12.79
C PRO A 323 -8.25 8.31 13.53
N LYS A 324 -9.44 8.76 13.12
CA LYS A 324 -10.13 9.91 13.71
C LYS A 324 -11.65 9.71 13.65
N SER A 325 -12.37 10.22 14.65
CA SER A 325 -13.85 10.21 14.65
C SER A 325 -14.42 10.88 13.40
N LYS A 326 -13.84 12.03 13.02
CA LYS A 326 -14.27 12.80 11.84
C LYS A 326 -14.10 12.03 10.53
N ALA A 327 -13.14 11.12 10.42
CA ALA A 327 -12.95 10.31 9.22
C ALA A 327 -14.12 9.33 9.05
N TYR A 328 -14.43 8.59 10.11
CA TYR A 328 -15.59 7.68 10.16
C TYR A 328 -16.91 8.41 9.87
N LEU A 329 -17.14 9.56 10.50
CA LEU A 329 -18.37 10.33 10.32
C LEU A 329 -18.50 10.91 8.91
N CYS A 330 -17.40 11.40 8.33
CA CYS A 330 -17.38 11.87 6.95
C CYS A 330 -17.73 10.75 5.97
N ILE A 331 -17.12 9.57 6.12
CA ILE A 331 -17.44 8.42 5.28
C ILE A 331 -18.88 7.93 5.49
N ALA A 332 -19.38 7.93 6.73
CA ALA A 332 -20.77 7.57 7.03
C ALA A 332 -21.79 8.50 6.34
N GLN A 333 -21.43 9.76 6.05
CA GLN A 333 -22.27 10.68 5.29
C GLN A 333 -22.16 10.44 3.77
N ILE A 334 -21.00 10.00 3.28
CA ILE A 334 -20.73 9.79 1.86
C ILE A 334 -21.29 8.44 1.37
N THR A 335 -21.08 7.34 2.11
CA THR A 335 -21.41 5.99 1.65
C THR A 335 -22.89 5.77 1.27
N PRO A 336 -23.89 6.37 1.94
CA PRO A 336 -25.28 6.24 1.53
C PRO A 336 -25.62 7.01 0.25
N GLN A 337 -24.79 7.97 -0.14
CA GLN A 337 -24.98 8.86 -1.28
C GLN A 337 -23.88 8.66 -2.35
N ILE A 338 -23.27 7.48 -2.37
CA ILE A 338 -22.21 7.21 -3.33
C ILE A 338 -22.82 7.18 -4.76
N PRO A 339 -22.20 7.87 -5.73
CA PRO A 339 -22.66 7.85 -7.11
C PRO A 339 -22.79 6.41 -7.66
N GLN A 340 -23.85 6.16 -8.44
CA GLN A 340 -24.21 4.82 -8.91
C GLN A 340 -23.19 4.22 -9.89
N ASN A 341 -22.38 5.05 -10.54
CA ASN A 341 -21.28 4.63 -11.41
C ASN A 341 -20.10 4.03 -10.62
N ILE A 342 -19.94 4.38 -9.33
CA ILE A 342 -18.89 3.82 -8.49
C ILE A 342 -19.29 2.41 -8.06
N THR A 343 -18.58 1.42 -8.60
CA THR A 343 -18.79 -0.01 -8.36
C THR A 343 -17.69 -0.62 -7.51
N HIS A 344 -16.53 0.03 -7.40
CA HIS A 344 -15.38 -0.45 -6.65
C HIS A 344 -15.04 0.55 -5.54
N LEU A 345 -15.13 0.12 -4.28
CA LEU A 345 -14.85 0.95 -3.12
C LEU A 345 -13.72 0.32 -2.29
N ASN A 346 -12.63 1.06 -2.09
CA ASN A 346 -11.53 0.66 -1.22
C ASN A 346 -11.31 1.73 -0.15
N LEU A 347 -11.62 1.42 1.10
CA LEU A 347 -11.53 2.36 2.21
C LEU A 347 -10.59 1.85 3.30
N CYS A 348 -9.66 2.69 3.71
CA CYS A 348 -8.75 2.40 4.80
C CYS A 348 -8.78 3.52 5.84
N LEU A 349 -9.53 3.29 6.92
CA LEU A 349 -9.70 4.27 8.01
C LEU A 349 -8.69 4.09 9.13
N GLU A 350 -8.16 2.88 9.28
CA GLU A 350 -7.22 2.53 10.35
C GLU A 350 -6.05 1.71 9.80
N ASN A 351 -4.88 2.32 9.68
CA ASN A 351 -3.67 1.66 9.14
C ASN A 351 -2.75 1.05 10.22
N ASP A 352 -3.13 1.13 11.49
CA ASP A 352 -2.35 0.63 12.62
C ASP A 352 -2.78 -0.78 13.02
N TYR A 353 -1.91 -1.78 12.85
CA TYR A 353 -2.20 -3.22 13.07
C TYR A 353 -1.87 -3.71 14.48
N ARG A 354 -1.66 -2.78 15.41
CA ARG A 354 -1.49 -3.12 16.82
C ARG A 354 -2.82 -3.53 17.44
N ARG A 355 -2.75 -4.49 18.36
CA ARG A 355 -3.86 -4.89 19.23
C ARG A 355 -4.30 -3.70 20.08
N GLU A 356 -5.60 -3.64 20.37
CA GLU A 356 -6.16 -2.66 21.31
C GLU A 356 -6.57 -3.35 22.60
N ALA A 357 -6.10 -2.87 23.74
CA ALA A 357 -6.60 -3.32 25.04
C ALA A 357 -8.04 -2.83 25.29
N VAL A 358 -8.33 -1.60 24.87
CA VAL A 358 -9.62 -0.92 25.02
C VAL A 358 -9.90 -0.09 23.77
N SER A 359 -11.16 0.05 23.37
CA SER A 359 -11.51 0.90 22.24
C SER A 359 -11.10 2.36 22.47
N PRO A 360 -10.46 2.98 21.48
CA PRO A 360 -10.00 4.35 21.55
C PRO A 360 -11.16 5.35 21.62
N ALA A 361 -10.94 6.45 22.34
CA ALA A 361 -11.93 7.48 22.58
C ALA A 361 -12.50 8.11 21.29
N PHE A 362 -11.73 8.12 20.19
CA PHE A 362 -12.24 8.63 18.91
C PHE A 362 -13.42 7.80 18.41
N PHE A 363 -13.41 6.47 18.60
CA PHE A 363 -14.47 5.61 18.09
C PHE A 363 -15.72 5.67 18.95
N ARG A 364 -15.57 5.86 20.27
CA ARG A 364 -16.70 6.12 21.17
C ARG A 364 -17.54 7.33 20.69
N LYS A 365 -16.88 8.39 20.20
CA LYS A 365 -17.57 9.55 19.60
C LYS A 365 -18.34 9.19 18.32
N VAL A 366 -17.84 8.24 17.53
CA VAL A 366 -18.54 7.77 16.32
C VAL A 366 -19.80 7.01 16.75
N ALA A 367 -19.66 6.06 17.68
CA ALA A 367 -20.77 5.24 18.17
C ALA A 367 -21.90 6.05 18.83
N GLN A 368 -21.58 7.21 19.41
CA GLN A 368 -22.57 8.15 19.96
C GLN A 368 -23.39 8.88 18.88
N GLN A 369 -22.88 8.98 17.66
CA GLN A 369 -23.55 9.70 16.56
C GLN A 369 -24.22 8.77 15.56
N THR A 370 -23.57 7.65 15.24
CA THR A 370 -24.10 6.69 14.26
C THR A 370 -23.44 5.33 14.43
N HIS A 371 -24.15 4.28 14.02
CA HIS A 371 -23.55 2.97 13.84
C HIS A 371 -22.92 2.88 12.45
N PHE A 372 -21.63 3.23 12.37
CA PHE A 372 -20.87 3.29 11.11
C PHE A 372 -21.02 2.07 10.20
N CYS A 373 -21.12 0.86 10.78
CA CYS A 373 -21.24 -0.39 10.02
C CYS A 373 -22.51 -0.41 9.16
N ASP A 374 -23.62 0.13 9.68
CA ASP A 374 -24.88 0.21 8.95
C ASP A 374 -24.81 1.27 7.85
N GLU A 375 -24.16 2.41 8.11
CA GLU A 375 -23.95 3.47 7.10
C GLU A 375 -23.05 3.01 5.96
N LEU A 376 -21.99 2.24 6.25
CA LEU A 376 -21.15 1.63 5.22
C LEU A 376 -21.94 0.64 4.37
N ALA A 377 -22.81 -0.18 5.00
CA ALA A 377 -23.62 -1.17 4.31
C ALA A 377 -24.63 -0.55 3.31
N LYS A 378 -25.02 0.71 3.49
CA LYS A 378 -25.92 1.40 2.55
C LYS A 378 -25.31 1.59 1.15
N SER A 379 -23.99 1.51 1.01
CA SER A 379 -23.33 1.54 -0.30
C SER A 379 -23.44 0.22 -1.08
N ILE A 380 -23.77 -0.90 -0.42
CA ILE A 380 -23.71 -2.23 -1.03
C ILE A 380 -24.52 -2.41 -2.31
N PRO A 381 -25.75 -1.86 -2.45
CA PRO A 381 -26.55 -2.06 -3.66
C PRO A 381 -25.90 -1.55 -4.95
N THR A 382 -24.97 -0.58 -4.89
CA THR A 382 -24.29 -0.04 -6.07
C THR A 382 -22.95 -0.73 -6.35
N LEU A 383 -22.38 -1.41 -5.36
CA LEU A 383 -21.02 -1.95 -5.45
C LEU A 383 -20.96 -3.34 -6.07
N GLU A 384 -19.92 -3.56 -6.87
CA GLU A 384 -19.44 -4.87 -7.30
C GLU A 384 -18.31 -5.37 -6.39
N HIS A 385 -17.48 -4.44 -5.87
CA HIS A 385 -16.30 -4.78 -5.08
C HIS A 385 -16.14 -3.82 -3.88
N LEU A 386 -15.99 -4.39 -2.68
CA LEU A 386 -15.68 -3.65 -1.47
C LEU A 386 -14.39 -4.17 -0.83
N ALA A 387 -13.43 -3.27 -0.59
CA ALA A 387 -12.30 -3.49 0.30
C ALA A 387 -12.37 -2.49 1.45
N TYR A 388 -12.29 -2.96 2.70
CA TYR A 388 -12.40 -2.10 3.87
C TYR A 388 -11.40 -2.50 4.95
N THR A 389 -10.70 -1.51 5.50
CA THR A 389 -9.82 -1.66 6.66
C THR A 389 -10.27 -0.72 7.77
N GLY A 390 -10.67 -1.29 8.91
CA GLY A 390 -11.17 -0.55 10.06
C GLY A 390 -12.07 -1.40 10.95
N ARG A 391 -13.03 -0.78 11.62
CA ARG A 391 -13.98 -1.44 12.52
C ARG A 391 -15.25 -1.85 11.79
N VAL A 392 -15.63 -3.10 11.98
CA VAL A 392 -16.83 -3.67 11.34
C VAL A 392 -17.44 -4.74 12.23
N CYS A 393 -18.76 -4.77 12.34
CA CYS A 393 -19.51 -5.74 13.11
C CYS A 393 -20.58 -6.41 12.24
N ARG A 394 -21.30 -7.37 12.82
CA ARG A 394 -22.41 -8.08 12.14
C ARG A 394 -23.46 -7.17 11.51
N GLY A 395 -23.69 -5.97 12.07
CA GLY A 395 -24.68 -5.01 11.57
C GLY A 395 -24.44 -4.62 10.11
N PHE A 396 -23.18 -4.63 9.66
CA PHE A 396 -22.85 -4.41 8.26
C PHE A 396 -23.54 -5.44 7.34
N PHE A 397 -23.42 -6.73 7.63
CA PHE A 397 -24.04 -7.79 6.81
C PHE A 397 -25.55 -7.90 7.04
N ASP A 398 -26.02 -7.70 8.27
CA ASP A 398 -27.46 -7.66 8.58
C ASP A 398 -28.15 -6.54 7.78
N THR A 399 -27.54 -5.36 7.69
CA THR A 399 -28.05 -4.23 6.90
C THR A 399 -27.87 -4.45 5.40
N ALA A 400 -26.72 -4.95 4.95
CA ALA A 400 -26.48 -5.26 3.55
C ALA A 400 -27.49 -6.27 3.00
N ALA A 401 -27.81 -7.32 3.76
CA ALA A 401 -28.81 -8.32 3.39
C ALA A 401 -30.21 -7.72 3.27
N LYS A 402 -30.60 -6.80 4.17
CA LYS A 402 -31.90 -6.11 4.10
C LYS A 402 -32.04 -5.21 2.87
N LEU A 403 -30.95 -4.58 2.45
CA LEU A 403 -30.91 -3.67 1.30
C LEU A 403 -30.72 -4.40 -0.04
N SER A 404 -30.34 -5.68 -0.02
CA SER A 404 -30.03 -6.46 -1.20
C SER A 404 -31.17 -7.37 -1.62
N ASN A 405 -31.24 -7.64 -2.91
CA ASN A 405 -32.14 -8.64 -3.48
C ASN A 405 -31.31 -9.69 -4.24
N GLN A 406 -31.63 -10.96 -4.00
CA GLN A 406 -30.95 -12.12 -4.59
C GLN A 406 -30.83 -12.03 -6.11
N ARG A 407 -31.82 -11.45 -6.80
CA ARG A 407 -31.85 -11.39 -8.27
C ARG A 407 -31.10 -10.19 -8.86
N THR A 408 -30.90 -9.13 -8.09
CA THR A 408 -30.37 -7.85 -8.60
C THR A 408 -29.04 -7.45 -7.99
N THR A 409 -28.56 -8.19 -6.99
CA THR A 409 -27.28 -7.93 -6.35
C THR A 409 -26.13 -8.02 -7.37
N LYS A 410 -25.24 -7.03 -7.33
CA LYS A 410 -24.06 -6.94 -8.19
C LYS A 410 -22.75 -7.24 -7.45
N LEU A 411 -22.82 -7.38 -6.12
CA LEU A 411 -21.67 -7.50 -5.26
C LEU A 411 -20.98 -8.85 -5.47
N LYS A 412 -19.80 -8.82 -6.10
CA LYS A 412 -18.99 -10.00 -6.44
C LYS A 412 -17.92 -10.29 -5.41
N SER A 413 -17.37 -9.25 -4.76
CA SER A 413 -16.29 -9.45 -3.80
C SER A 413 -16.32 -8.52 -2.59
N ILE A 414 -16.02 -9.06 -1.41
CA ILE A 414 -15.78 -8.30 -0.18
C ILE A 414 -14.45 -8.72 0.46
N GLU A 415 -13.61 -7.75 0.80
CA GLU A 415 -12.42 -7.94 1.63
C GLU A 415 -12.45 -7.01 2.85
N LEU A 416 -12.54 -7.58 4.04
CA LEU A 416 -12.53 -6.86 5.32
C LEU A 416 -11.23 -7.17 6.07
N ILE A 417 -10.48 -6.13 6.39
CA ILE A 417 -9.41 -6.16 7.37
C ILE A 417 -9.94 -5.53 8.65
N VAL A 418 -10.33 -6.38 9.59
CA VAL A 418 -10.98 -6.01 10.83
C VAL A 418 -9.93 -5.58 11.84
N LYS A 419 -10.08 -4.38 12.40
CA LYS A 419 -9.30 -3.92 13.57
C LYS A 419 -9.96 -4.31 14.88
N ASN A 420 -11.25 -4.08 14.96
CA ASN A 420 -12.09 -4.40 16.11
C ASN A 420 -13.55 -4.51 15.63
N CYS A 421 -14.41 -5.14 16.45
CA CYS A 421 -15.84 -5.28 16.17
C CYS A 421 -16.65 -4.34 17.08
N CYS A 422 -17.68 -3.68 16.54
CA CYS A 422 -18.63 -2.94 17.36
C CYS A 422 -19.40 -3.88 18.29
N ARG A 423 -19.67 -3.44 19.53
CA ARG A 423 -20.37 -4.22 20.55
C ARG A 423 -21.53 -3.42 21.13
N PRO A 424 -22.67 -4.06 21.45
CA PRO A 424 -23.87 -3.37 21.93
C PRO A 424 -23.72 -2.79 23.34
N VAL A 425 -22.79 -3.31 24.16
CA VAL A 425 -22.50 -2.80 25.50
C VAL A 425 -21.08 -2.24 25.48
N GLN A 426 -20.92 -0.97 25.85
CA GLN A 426 -19.60 -0.38 26.15
C GLN A 426 -19.08 -0.99 27.45
N GLN A 427 -18.62 -2.24 27.38
CA GLN A 427 -17.86 -2.85 28.46
C GLN A 427 -16.50 -2.11 28.56
N TRP A 428 -15.94 -2.03 29.76
CA TRP A 428 -14.61 -1.44 29.97
C TRP A 428 -13.51 -2.18 29.20
N ASN A 429 -13.73 -3.45 28.86
CA ASN A 429 -12.81 -4.31 28.11
C ASN A 429 -13.39 -4.65 26.74
N ASP A 430 -13.37 -3.68 25.81
CA ASP A 430 -13.84 -3.86 24.43
C ASP A 430 -12.69 -3.88 23.40
N GLY A 431 -11.54 -4.39 23.84
CA GLY A 431 -10.35 -4.57 23.04
C GLY A 431 -10.51 -5.54 21.86
N SER A 432 -9.39 -5.80 21.19
CA SER A 432 -9.24 -6.81 20.15
C SER A 432 -8.17 -7.82 20.54
N GLY A 433 -8.13 -8.96 19.85
CA GLY A 433 -7.05 -9.95 20.00
C GLY A 433 -7.52 -11.37 20.31
N ILE A 434 -6.63 -12.34 20.08
CA ILE A 434 -6.96 -13.78 20.20
C ILE A 434 -7.19 -14.25 21.64
N SER A 435 -6.69 -13.50 22.63
CA SER A 435 -6.92 -13.80 24.05
C SER A 435 -8.20 -13.16 24.60
N ASP A 436 -8.88 -12.32 23.82
CA ASP A 436 -10.14 -11.70 24.22
C ASP A 436 -11.32 -12.50 23.63
N MET A 437 -11.93 -13.37 24.43
CA MET A 437 -13.09 -14.16 24.00
C MET A 437 -14.26 -13.30 23.58
N SER A 438 -14.40 -12.11 24.16
CA SER A 438 -15.46 -11.19 23.77
C SER A 438 -15.24 -10.68 22.33
N PHE A 439 -13.98 -10.46 21.92
CA PHE A 439 -13.62 -10.12 20.54
C PHE A 439 -13.85 -11.30 19.61
N ILE A 440 -13.41 -12.51 19.99
CA ILE A 440 -13.62 -13.73 19.22
C ILE A 440 -15.11 -13.98 18.98
N SER A 441 -15.95 -13.78 19.99
CA SER A 441 -17.41 -13.93 19.89
C SER A 441 -18.02 -12.89 18.95
N ALA A 442 -17.53 -11.65 18.98
CA ALA A 442 -17.98 -10.59 18.08
C ALA A 442 -17.52 -10.85 16.63
N PHE A 443 -16.31 -11.39 16.44
CA PHE A 443 -15.79 -11.78 15.13
C PHE A 443 -16.56 -12.99 14.58
N GLU A 444 -16.88 -13.99 15.40
CA GLU A 444 -17.76 -15.10 15.03
C GLU A 444 -19.13 -14.58 14.60
N ALA A 445 -19.73 -13.66 15.36
CA ALA A 445 -21.01 -13.06 15.00
C ALA A 445 -20.96 -12.30 13.67
N LEU A 446 -19.85 -11.62 13.37
CA LEU A 446 -19.60 -10.98 12.08
C LEU A 446 -19.55 -12.03 10.95
N VAL A 447 -18.80 -13.13 11.12
CA VAL A 447 -18.72 -14.21 10.14
C VAL A 447 -20.07 -14.89 9.94
N LEU A 448 -20.79 -15.20 11.02
CA LEU A 448 -22.10 -15.82 10.97
C LEU A 448 -23.11 -14.95 10.19
N SER A 449 -23.14 -13.64 10.44
CA SER A 449 -24.01 -12.73 9.70
C SER A 449 -23.60 -12.65 8.22
N SER A 450 -22.29 -12.67 7.92
CA SER A 450 -21.80 -12.69 6.54
C SER A 450 -22.25 -13.95 5.76
N VAL A 451 -22.24 -15.11 6.43
CA VAL A 451 -22.71 -16.37 5.85
C VAL A 451 -24.22 -16.35 5.65
N ARG A 452 -24.97 -15.86 6.64
CA ARG A 452 -26.43 -15.73 6.52
C ARG A 452 -26.82 -14.87 5.33
N ALA A 453 -26.12 -13.75 5.12
CA ALA A 453 -26.36 -12.80 4.04
C ALA A 453 -26.10 -13.36 2.62
N LEU A 454 -25.44 -14.51 2.47
CA LEU A 454 -25.14 -15.11 1.16
C LEU A 454 -26.40 -15.47 0.36
N ASP A 455 -27.54 -15.70 1.02
CA ASP A 455 -28.81 -15.98 0.35
C ASP A 455 -29.34 -14.74 -0.42
N LYS A 456 -29.12 -13.53 0.14
CA LYS A 456 -29.46 -12.24 -0.49
C LYS A 456 -28.34 -11.74 -1.39
N LEU A 457 -27.09 -12.06 -1.07
CA LEU A 457 -25.89 -11.67 -1.81
C LEU A 457 -25.45 -12.80 -2.74
N ALA A 458 -26.36 -13.32 -3.57
CA ALA A 458 -26.09 -14.48 -4.42
C ALA A 458 -24.95 -14.29 -5.44
N ALA A 459 -24.70 -13.06 -5.90
CA ALA A 459 -23.59 -12.75 -6.80
C ALA A 459 -22.20 -12.76 -6.11
N LEU A 460 -22.15 -12.87 -4.78
CA LEU A 460 -20.89 -12.82 -4.03
C LEU A 460 -20.10 -14.11 -4.26
N GLU A 461 -18.96 -14.02 -4.93
CA GLU A 461 -18.08 -15.15 -5.27
C GLU A 461 -16.87 -15.22 -4.35
N TYR A 462 -16.45 -14.07 -3.81
CA TYR A 462 -15.31 -13.95 -2.94
C TYR A 462 -15.66 -13.13 -1.70
N LEU A 463 -15.47 -13.71 -0.53
CA LEU A 463 -15.64 -13.03 0.75
C LEU A 463 -14.45 -13.36 1.63
N ARG A 464 -13.75 -12.33 2.09
CA ARG A 464 -12.65 -12.48 3.03
C ARG A 464 -12.82 -11.53 4.20
N ILE A 465 -12.74 -12.07 5.41
CA ILE A 465 -12.75 -11.32 6.66
C ILE A 465 -11.50 -11.75 7.42
N ARG A 466 -10.64 -10.81 7.81
CA ARG A 466 -9.41 -11.15 8.54
C ARG A 466 -9.11 -10.13 9.61
N PHE A 467 -8.69 -10.63 10.76
CA PHE A 467 -7.98 -9.86 11.75
C PHE A 467 -6.46 -9.94 11.46
N ILE A 468 -5.76 -8.84 11.67
CA ILE A 468 -4.30 -8.78 11.54
C ILE A 468 -3.78 -8.11 12.81
N ASP A 469 -3.13 -8.91 13.64
CA ASP A 469 -2.29 -8.46 14.74
C ASP A 469 -0.84 -8.67 14.36
N LEU A 470 -0.06 -7.58 14.34
CA LEU A 470 1.37 -7.61 14.08
C LEU A 470 2.22 -7.58 15.36
N GLY A 471 1.59 -7.55 16.56
CA GLY A 471 2.28 -7.41 17.83
C GLY A 471 2.93 -6.04 18.02
N GLU A 472 3.35 -5.73 19.25
CA GLU A 472 4.22 -4.58 19.54
C GLU A 472 5.67 -4.96 19.21
N PHE A 473 6.17 -4.58 18.03
CA PHE A 473 7.59 -4.71 17.70
C PHE A 473 8.43 -3.48 18.14
N GLU A 474 7.88 -2.60 18.98
CA GLU A 474 8.57 -1.37 19.40
C GLU A 474 8.64 -1.21 20.93
N HIS A 475 9.88 -1.19 21.44
CA HIS A 475 10.34 -0.66 22.74
C HIS A 475 10.62 -1.57 23.94
N THR A 476 10.90 -2.87 23.77
CA THR A 476 11.83 -3.53 24.70
C THR A 476 13.25 -3.39 24.16
N SER A 477 13.94 -2.34 24.63
CA SER A 477 15.40 -2.31 24.65
C SER A 477 15.87 -3.62 25.27
N CYS A 478 16.35 -4.54 24.44
CA CYS A 478 17.03 -5.73 24.89
C CYS A 478 18.26 -5.26 25.67
N ARG A 479 18.15 -5.18 26.99
CA ARG A 479 19.33 -5.19 27.84
C ARG A 479 20.02 -6.52 27.56
N LEU A 480 21.22 -6.45 27.01
CA LEU A 480 22.14 -7.57 26.88
C LEU A 480 22.29 -8.24 28.25
N GLY A 481 21.58 -9.34 28.48
CA GLY A 481 21.59 -10.05 29.77
C GLY A 481 20.51 -11.11 29.94
N ASP A 482 19.27 -10.89 29.48
CA ASP A 482 18.17 -11.84 29.65
C ASP A 482 17.89 -12.64 28.38
N VAL A 483 18.54 -13.80 28.25
CA VAL A 483 18.35 -14.74 27.13
C VAL A 483 16.99 -15.46 27.19
N ASN A 484 16.17 -15.19 28.22
CA ASN A 484 14.84 -15.80 28.40
C ASN A 484 13.67 -14.81 28.32
N GLY A 485 13.91 -13.53 27.99
CA GLY A 485 12.89 -12.46 28.05
C GLY A 485 12.19 -12.11 26.73
N ALA A 486 12.49 -12.78 25.62
CA ALA A 486 11.97 -12.44 24.29
C ALA A 486 11.09 -13.56 23.70
N ILE A 487 10.02 -13.94 24.41
CA ILE A 487 8.92 -14.72 23.84
C ILE A 487 7.60 -14.12 24.35
N GLU A 488 7.34 -12.85 24.02
CA GLU A 488 5.94 -12.45 23.92
C GLU A 488 5.36 -13.22 22.74
N SER A 489 4.66 -14.29 23.10
CA SER A 489 4.12 -15.32 22.24
C SER A 489 3.05 -14.73 21.31
N HIS A 490 3.47 -14.23 20.16
CA HIS A 490 2.56 -13.84 19.11
C HIS A 490 2.48 -14.96 18.07
N ILE A 491 1.28 -15.47 17.84
CA ILE A 491 1.05 -16.51 16.83
C ILE A 491 0.19 -15.92 15.71
N PRO A 492 0.76 -15.12 14.77
CA PRO A 492 0.05 -14.62 13.59
C PRO A 492 -0.72 -15.67 12.78
N PRO A 493 -0.30 -16.96 12.75
CA PRO A 493 -1.12 -18.04 12.19
C PRO A 493 -2.51 -18.22 12.83
N LEU A 494 -2.70 -17.86 14.10
CA LEU A 494 -3.96 -18.00 14.84
C LEU A 494 -4.90 -16.80 14.75
N ASN A 495 -4.46 -15.71 14.12
CA ASN A 495 -5.33 -14.54 13.91
C ASN A 495 -6.62 -14.96 13.18
N PRO A 496 -7.81 -14.68 13.76
CA PRO A 496 -9.07 -15.15 13.20
C PRO A 496 -9.27 -14.59 11.79
N TYR A 497 -9.74 -15.46 10.91
CA TYR A 497 -10.08 -15.11 9.55
C TYR A 497 -11.21 -16.01 9.06
N PHE A 498 -11.88 -15.60 7.99
CA PHE A 498 -12.83 -16.40 7.23
C PHE A 498 -12.63 -16.06 5.75
N GLU A 499 -12.60 -17.07 4.89
CA GLU A 499 -12.52 -16.88 3.45
C GLU A 499 -13.44 -17.86 2.74
N LEU A 500 -14.34 -17.32 1.91
CA LEU A 500 -15.13 -18.04 0.92
C LEU A 500 -14.57 -17.71 -0.47
N LYS A 501 -14.13 -18.73 -1.19
CA LYS A 501 -13.67 -18.61 -2.58
C LYS A 501 -13.99 -19.90 -3.33
N ASN A 502 -14.56 -19.79 -4.53
CA ASN A 502 -14.92 -20.96 -5.36
C ASN A 502 -15.80 -21.97 -4.59
N ASN A 503 -16.78 -21.47 -3.81
CA ASN A 503 -17.63 -22.27 -2.92
C ASN A 503 -16.85 -23.10 -1.87
N ARG A 504 -15.60 -22.74 -1.58
CA ARG A 504 -14.80 -23.35 -0.52
C ARG A 504 -14.58 -22.35 0.60
N CYS A 505 -14.89 -22.76 1.83
CA CYS A 505 -14.70 -21.99 3.04
C CYS A 505 -13.44 -22.43 3.79
N THR A 506 -12.68 -21.46 4.30
CA THR A 506 -11.54 -21.67 5.20
C THR A 506 -11.58 -20.64 6.33
N GLY A 507 -10.83 -20.91 7.40
CA GLY A 507 -10.75 -20.06 8.58
C GLY A 507 -11.65 -20.52 9.72
N ILE A 508 -12.22 -19.59 10.47
CA ILE A 508 -12.97 -19.91 11.67
C ILE A 508 -14.26 -20.66 11.35
N TRP A 509 -14.59 -21.64 12.18
CA TRP A 509 -15.82 -22.41 12.05
C TRP A 509 -16.42 -22.76 13.42
N SER A 510 -17.74 -22.90 13.42
CA SER A 510 -18.54 -23.42 14.53
C SER A 510 -19.76 -24.12 13.93
N SER A 511 -20.48 -24.93 14.73
CA SER A 511 -21.68 -25.63 14.25
C SER A 511 -22.71 -24.65 13.67
N ILE A 512 -22.93 -23.53 14.35
CA ILE A 512 -23.88 -22.49 13.90
C ILE A 512 -23.47 -21.84 12.56
N ILE A 513 -22.17 -21.68 12.29
CA ILE A 513 -21.68 -21.17 11.00
C ILE A 513 -21.89 -22.21 9.91
N VAL A 514 -21.58 -23.47 10.18
CA VAL A 514 -21.75 -24.57 9.23
C VAL A 514 -23.22 -24.76 8.87
N ASP A 515 -24.11 -24.76 9.85
CA ASP A 515 -25.56 -24.89 9.64
C ASP A 515 -26.13 -23.69 8.87
N ALA A 516 -25.65 -22.47 9.15
CA ALA A 516 -26.04 -21.29 8.40
C ALA A 516 -25.55 -21.36 6.94
N LEU A 517 -24.33 -21.86 6.71
CA LEU A 517 -23.76 -22.01 5.38
C LEU A 517 -24.57 -23.01 4.54
N ALA A 518 -24.90 -24.16 5.11
CA ALA A 518 -25.71 -25.17 4.46
C ALA A 518 -27.09 -24.65 4.04
N LYS A 519 -27.67 -23.71 4.81
CA LYS A 519 -28.95 -23.06 4.50
C LYS A 519 -28.83 -21.95 3.46
N SER A 520 -27.87 -21.03 3.62
CA SER A 520 -27.75 -19.83 2.79
C SER A 520 -27.03 -20.08 1.46
N ARG A 521 -26.10 -21.05 1.40
CA ARG A 521 -25.36 -21.42 0.18
C ARG A 521 -25.01 -22.91 0.19
N PRO A 522 -25.96 -23.81 -0.14
CA PRO A 522 -25.77 -25.26 -0.07
C PRO A 522 -24.60 -25.81 -0.91
N SER A 523 -24.20 -25.08 -1.96
CA SER A 523 -23.05 -25.45 -2.81
C SER A 523 -21.69 -25.19 -2.15
N ALA A 524 -21.65 -24.43 -1.05
CA ALA A 524 -20.42 -24.08 -0.36
C ALA A 524 -20.15 -25.00 0.85
N SER A 525 -18.87 -25.33 1.06
CA SER A 525 -18.45 -26.20 2.16
C SER A 525 -17.07 -25.81 2.70
N PHE A 526 -16.79 -26.16 3.95
CA PHE A 526 -15.46 -25.98 4.54
C PHE A 526 -14.49 -27.03 3.99
N VAL A 527 -13.27 -26.60 3.67
CA VAL A 527 -12.20 -27.47 3.16
C VAL A 527 -11.79 -28.53 4.19
N GLU A 528 -11.72 -28.11 5.44
CA GLU A 528 -11.37 -28.94 6.58
C GLU A 528 -12.16 -28.43 7.79
N LYS A 529 -12.47 -29.32 8.74
CA LYS A 529 -13.11 -28.99 10.02
C LYS A 529 -12.26 -29.59 11.15
N ALA A 530 -11.04 -29.09 11.30
CA ALA A 530 -10.16 -29.56 12.35
C ALA A 530 -10.82 -29.26 13.71
N GLU A 531 -11.06 -30.31 14.49
CA GLU A 531 -11.69 -30.22 15.82
C GLU A 531 -10.72 -29.61 16.83
N THR A 532 -9.43 -29.92 16.71
CA THR A 532 -8.37 -29.44 17.58
C THR A 532 -7.36 -28.61 16.80
N LEU A 533 -6.95 -27.48 17.39
CA LEU A 533 -5.64 -26.90 17.11
C LEU A 533 -4.66 -27.76 17.90
N GLY A 534 -3.70 -28.42 17.25
CA GLY A 534 -2.73 -29.30 17.92
C GLY A 534 -2.13 -28.69 19.20
N GLU A 535 -1.60 -29.52 20.10
CA GLU A 535 -1.18 -29.20 21.48
C GLU A 535 -0.54 -27.80 21.61
N LEU A 536 -1.33 -26.80 22.02
CA LEU A 536 -0.85 -25.45 22.29
C LEU A 536 -0.83 -25.30 23.82
N GLU A 537 0.36 -25.34 24.43
CA GLU A 537 0.51 -25.21 25.87
C GLU A 537 0.66 -23.74 26.25
N VAL A 538 -0.07 -23.30 27.28
CA VAL A 538 0.06 -21.96 27.86
C VAL A 538 0.89 -22.10 29.14
N ASN A 539 2.04 -21.43 29.20
CA ASN A 539 2.87 -21.43 30.41
C ASN A 539 2.20 -20.68 31.57
N LYS A 540 2.69 -20.92 32.80
CA LYS A 540 2.23 -20.25 34.03
C LYS A 540 2.30 -18.72 33.96
N ASP A 541 3.13 -18.17 33.08
CA ASP A 541 3.30 -16.72 32.85
C ASP A 541 2.39 -16.16 31.74
N GLY A 542 1.47 -16.95 31.19
CA GLY A 542 0.56 -16.53 30.12
C GLY A 542 1.18 -16.49 28.72
N GLN A 543 2.42 -16.94 28.56
CA GLN A 543 3.09 -17.10 27.26
C GLN A 543 2.70 -18.43 26.58
N PHE A 544 2.37 -18.40 25.29
CA PHE A 544 2.11 -19.59 24.49
C PHE A 544 3.43 -20.30 24.14
N MET A 545 3.56 -21.56 24.52
CA MET A 545 4.58 -22.47 24.00
C MET A 545 4.02 -23.17 22.77
N THR A 546 4.69 -22.97 21.63
CA THR A 546 4.40 -23.76 20.42
C THR A 546 5.32 -24.99 20.43
N PRO A 547 4.81 -26.21 20.25
CA PRO A 547 5.66 -27.38 20.05
C PRO A 547 6.59 -27.16 18.85
N ALA A 548 7.74 -27.84 18.81
CA ALA A 548 8.66 -27.80 17.66
C ALA A 548 7.98 -28.25 16.33
N THR A 549 6.85 -28.94 16.43
CA THR A 549 5.99 -29.39 15.33
C THR A 549 4.89 -28.41 14.93
N PHE A 550 4.73 -27.27 15.62
CA PHE A 550 3.72 -26.27 15.25
C PHE A 550 4.06 -25.69 13.88
N SER A 551 3.21 -26.04 12.92
CA SER A 551 3.34 -25.62 11.53
C SER A 551 3.46 -24.09 11.44
N LYS A 552 4.53 -23.61 10.79
CA LYS A 552 4.66 -22.18 10.41
C LYS A 552 3.54 -21.71 9.47
N PHE A 553 2.71 -22.63 8.97
CA PHE A 553 1.60 -22.34 8.06
C PHE A 553 0.32 -22.03 8.84
N ARG A 554 -0.43 -21.05 8.32
CA ARG A 554 -1.77 -20.71 8.80
C ARG A 554 -2.70 -21.93 8.67
N PRO A 555 -3.36 -22.39 9.75
CA PRO A 555 -4.32 -23.49 9.67
C PRO A 555 -5.44 -23.17 8.68
N LEU A 556 -5.88 -24.16 7.89
CA LEU A 556 -6.99 -23.98 6.93
C LEU A 556 -8.35 -23.83 7.61
N SER A 557 -8.49 -24.35 8.82
CA SER A 557 -9.70 -24.25 9.62
C SER A 557 -9.38 -24.10 11.11
N ILE A 558 -10.17 -23.30 11.82
CA ILE A 558 -10.00 -23.06 13.27
C ILE A 558 -11.37 -23.15 13.95
N LYS A 559 -11.58 -24.14 14.82
CA LYS A 559 -12.83 -24.20 15.60
C LYS A 559 -12.85 -23.06 16.61
N VAL A 560 -13.94 -22.29 16.67
CA VAL A 560 -14.04 -21.11 17.56
C VAL A 560 -13.78 -21.44 19.04
N SER A 561 -14.19 -22.62 19.50
CA SER A 561 -13.95 -23.09 20.88
C SER A 561 -12.46 -23.22 21.23
N ASN A 562 -11.58 -23.32 20.23
CA ASN A 562 -10.15 -23.49 20.46
C ASN A 562 -9.46 -22.18 20.85
N TYR A 563 -10.16 -21.04 20.81
CA TYR A 563 -9.69 -19.79 21.40
C TYR A 563 -9.93 -19.75 22.92
N LEU A 564 -10.80 -20.60 23.49
CA LEU A 564 -11.12 -20.58 24.92
C LEU A 564 -9.89 -20.85 25.81
N PRO A 565 -9.02 -21.84 25.54
CA PRO A 565 -7.79 -22.02 26.31
C PRO A 565 -6.83 -20.83 26.23
N LEU A 566 -6.91 -20.03 25.16
CA LEU A 566 -6.05 -18.86 24.95
C LEU A 566 -6.51 -17.62 25.73
N SER A 567 -7.71 -17.69 26.33
CA SER A 567 -8.30 -16.58 27.08
C SER A 567 -7.86 -16.50 28.54
N GLY A 568 -7.06 -17.47 28.99
CA GLY A 568 -6.51 -17.55 30.35
C GLY A 568 -5.17 -16.82 30.49
N GLY A 569 -5.19 -15.49 30.50
CA GLY A 569 -4.08 -14.68 31.01
C GLY A 569 -4.48 -14.05 32.35
N ILE A 570 -4.00 -14.65 33.45
CA ILE A 570 -4.04 -14.15 34.84
C ILE A 570 -5.44 -14.07 35.49
N THR A 571 -5.82 -15.11 36.22
CA THR A 571 -6.70 -14.96 37.40
C THR A 571 -5.80 -14.54 38.56
N ILE A 572 -5.81 -13.25 38.93
CA ILE A 572 -5.24 -12.82 40.21
C ILE A 572 -6.24 -13.27 41.28
N THR A 573 -5.92 -14.32 42.01
CA THR A 573 -6.50 -14.60 43.34
C THR A 573 -5.64 -13.98 44.41
#